data_AF-A0A6I7QV41-F1
#
_entry.id   AF-A0A6I7QV41-F1
#
_cell.length_a   1.000
_cell.length_b   1.000
_cell.length_c   1.000
_cell.angle_alpha   90.00
_cell.angle_beta   90.00
_cell.angle_gamma   90.00
#
_symmetry.space_group_name_H-M   'P 1'
#
loop_
_entity.id
_entity.type
_entity.pdbx_description
1 polymer ?
#
loop_
_entity_poly.entity_id
_entity_poly.type
_entity_poly.pdbx_seq_one_letter_code
_entity_poly.pdbx_strand_id
1 'polypeptide(L)' 'MKMITINVDEHIYRQFRDTAARSDRSASELIREAMAMYTSHMIPDERSIFDDPPARVGTIYRVSAEDDDLLSEMLS' A
#
# COMPACT_ATOMS: atom_id res chain seq x y z
N MET A 1 12.82 -12.61 4.91
CA MET A 1 13.39 -11.60 5.84
C MET A 1 14.86 -11.41 5.50
N LYS A 2 15.31 -10.17 5.28
CA LYS A 2 16.72 -9.84 5.03
C LYS A 2 17.19 -8.91 6.13
N MET A 3 18.37 -9.18 6.70
CA MET A 3 18.96 -8.31 7.72
C MET A 3 19.55 -7.08 7.06
N ILE A 4 19.23 -5.91 7.60
CA ILE A 4 19.81 -4.63 7.17
C ILE A 4 20.42 -3.95 8.38
N THR A 5 21.51 -3.22 8.15
CA THR A 5 22.08 -2.29 9.14
C THR A 5 21.87 -0.89 8.60
N ILE A 6 21.29 -0.01 9.41
CA ILE A 6 21.01 1.38 9.04
C ILE A 6 21.60 2.30 10.10
N ASN A 7 22.15 3.41 9.67
CA ASN A 7 22.52 4.50 10.57
C ASN A 7 21.31 5.42 10.71
N VAL A 8 20.93 5.71 11.95
CA VAL A 8 19.82 6.60 12.28
C VAL A 8 20.28 7.60 13.32
N ASP A 9 19.61 8.74 13.38
CA ASP A 9 19.82 9.70 14.45
C ASP A 9 19.48 9.06 15.81
N GLU A 10 20.36 9.24 16.79
CA GLU A 10 20.24 8.66 18.13
C GLU A 10 18.96 9.13 18.85
N HIS A 11 18.54 10.38 18.64
CA HIS A 11 17.30 10.89 19.22
C HIS A 11 16.08 10.17 18.67
N ILE A 12 16.06 9.94 17.35
CA ILE A 12 14.98 9.20 16.69
C ILE A 12 14.96 7.73 17.16
N TYR A 13 16.13 7.08 17.22
CA TYR A 13 16.21 5.71 17.71
C TYR A 13 15.66 5.57 19.13
N ARG A 14 15.96 6.53 20.01
CA ARG A 14 15.45 6.56 21.38
C ARG A 14 13.93 6.69 21.43
N GLN A 15 13.33 7.58 20.63
CA GLN A 15 11.87 7.71 20.56
C GLN A 15 11.21 6.40 20.14
N PHE A 16 11.76 5.72 19.14
CA PHE A 16 11.27 4.42 18.69
C PHE A 16 11.39 3.36 19.78
N ARG A 17 12.54 3.30 20.47
CA ARG A 17 12.76 2.37 21.58
C ARG A 17 11.78 2.58 22.73
N ASP A 18 11.58 3.82 23.15
CA ASP A 18 10.68 4.17 24.26
C ASP A 18 9.21 3.87 23.90
N THR A 19 8.83 4.13 22.66
CA THR A 19 7.49 3.83 22.15
C THR A 19 7.24 2.31 22.08
N ALA A 20 8.22 1.55 21.60
CA ALA A 20 8.13 0.10 21.50
C ALA A 20 8.05 -0.55 22.90
N ALA A 21 8.82 -0.05 23.86
CA ALA A 21 8.82 -0.55 25.24
C ALA A 21 7.45 -0.44 25.93
N ARG A 22 6.65 0.60 25.60
CA ARG A 22 5.29 0.78 26.14
C ARG A 22 4.27 -0.23 25.60
N SER A 23 4.61 -0.90 24.50
CA SER A 23 3.71 -1.79 23.76
C SER A 23 4.21 -3.23 23.69
N ASP A 24 5.25 -3.58 24.46
CA ASP A 24 5.92 -4.89 24.44
C ASP A 24 6.45 -5.27 23.04
N ARG A 25 6.89 -4.27 22.28
CA ARG A 25 7.45 -4.41 20.94
C ARG A 25 8.93 -4.03 20.94
N SER A 26 9.65 -4.47 19.92
CA SER A 26 11.01 -4.02 19.64
C SER A 26 11.02 -2.80 18.71
N ALA A 27 12.04 -1.94 18.85
CA ALA A 27 12.26 -0.83 17.92
C ALA A 27 12.36 -1.31 16.46
N SER A 28 12.97 -2.48 16.24
CA SER A 28 13.08 -3.11 14.92
C SER A 28 11.73 -3.49 14.32
N GLU A 29 10.71 -3.82 15.13
CA GLU A 29 9.35 -4.05 14.63
C GLU A 29 8.69 -2.76 14.16
N LEU A 30 8.82 -1.68 14.91
CA LEU A 30 8.31 -0.36 14.51
C LEU A 30 8.99 0.15 13.24
N ILE A 31 10.30 -0.07 13.11
CA ILE A 31 11.05 0.30 11.89
C ILE A 31 10.54 -0.50 10.69
N ARG A 32 10.30 -1.81 10.84
CA ARG A 32 9.72 -2.63 9.76
C ARG A 32 8.32 -2.18 9.37
N GLU A 33 7.49 -1.83 10.34
CA GLU A 33 6.14 -1.30 10.10
C GLU A 33 6.19 0.03 9.34
N ALA A 34 7.07 0.95 9.77
CA ALA A 34 7.29 2.22 9.08
C ALA A 34 7.78 2.03 7.64
N MET A 35 8.70 1.08 7.41
CA MET A 35 9.14 0.72 6.05
C MET A 35 7.99 0.16 5.21
N ALA A 36 7.14 -0.71 5.77
CA ALA A 36 5.99 -1.27 5.06
C ALA A 36 4.98 -0.17 4.70
N MET A 37 4.69 0.75 5.63
CA MET A 37 3.84 1.90 5.37
C MET A 37 4.43 2.78 4.27
N TYR A 38 5.73 3.09 4.33
CA TYR A 38 6.39 3.88 3.29
C TYR A 38 6.26 3.22 1.92
N THR A 39 6.56 1.93 1.81
CA THR A 39 6.39 1.20 0.55
C THR A 39 4.95 1.25 0.04
N SER A 40 3.97 0.97 0.89
CA SER A 40 2.56 0.93 0.46
C SER A 40 2.03 2.29 -0.01
N HIS A 41 2.51 3.40 0.54
CA HIS A 41 1.97 4.73 0.24
C HIS A 41 2.80 5.49 -0.80
N MET A 42 4.13 5.31 -0.79
CA MET A 42 5.06 6.13 -1.56
C MET A 42 5.65 5.39 -2.75
N ILE A 43 5.59 4.07 -2.77
CA ILE A 43 6.04 3.26 -3.89
C ILE A 43 4.77 2.74 -4.57
N PRO A 44 4.31 3.36 -5.67
CA PRO A 44 3.19 2.84 -6.42
C PRO A 44 3.50 1.40 -6.80
N ASP A 45 2.54 0.52 -6.56
CA ASP A 45 2.62 -0.86 -7.03
C ASP A 45 2.76 -0.78 -8.56
N GLU A 46 3.91 -1.16 -9.11
CA GLU A 46 4.18 -1.10 -10.55
C GLU A 46 3.26 -2.01 -11.37
N ARG A 47 2.33 -2.70 -10.72
CA ARG A 47 1.31 -3.52 -11.35
C ARG A 47 0.39 -2.64 -12.17
N SER A 48 0.62 -2.65 -13.47
CA SER A 48 -0.29 -2.14 -14.46
C SER A 48 -1.56 -2.99 -14.47
N ILE A 49 -2.72 -2.37 -14.71
CA ILE A 49 -3.96 -3.11 -14.98
C ILE A 49 -3.86 -4.02 -16.22
N PHE A 50 -2.80 -3.83 -17.03
CA PHE A 50 -2.48 -4.67 -18.18
C PHE A 50 -1.59 -5.88 -17.82
N ASP A 51 -1.01 -5.92 -16.62
CA ASP A 51 -0.13 -7.01 -16.17
C ASP A 51 -0.92 -8.18 -15.58
N ASP A 52 -2.17 -7.95 -15.16
CA ASP A 52 -3.07 -8.96 -14.64
C ASP A 52 -3.98 -9.54 -15.73
N PRO A 53 -4.30 -10.86 -15.68
CA PRO A 53 -5.28 -11.43 -16.60
C PRO A 53 -6.65 -10.76 -16.42
N PRO A 54 -7.43 -10.58 -17.50
CA PRO A 54 -8.70 -9.87 -17.44
C PRO A 54 -9.64 -10.51 -16.42
N ALA A 55 -10.18 -9.68 -15.53
CA ALA A 55 -11.12 -10.13 -14.53
C ALA A 55 -12.36 -10.72 -15.20
N ARG A 56 -12.73 -11.95 -14.83
CA ARG A 56 -13.99 -12.57 -15.26
C ARG A 56 -15.14 -11.96 -14.45
N VAL A 57 -15.68 -10.85 -14.94
CA VAL A 57 -16.74 -10.08 -14.27
C VAL A 57 -18.16 -10.55 -14.61
N GLY A 58 -18.30 -11.65 -15.38
CA GLY A 58 -19.59 -12.24 -15.73
C GLY A 58 -19.96 -12.05 -17.20
N THR A 59 -21.26 -11.94 -17.47
CA THR A 59 -21.83 -11.77 -18.81
C THR A 59 -22.19 -10.31 -19.07
N ILE A 60 -22.23 -9.90 -20.34
CA ILE A 60 -22.63 -8.54 -20.73
C ILE A 60 -24.06 -8.27 -20.24
N TYR A 61 -24.21 -7.30 -19.33
CA TYR A 61 -25.52 -6.88 -18.82
C TYR A 61 -26.23 -5.95 -19.82
N ARG A 62 -25.49 -5.01 -20.42
CA ARG A 62 -25.99 -4.06 -21.42
C ARG A 62 -24.85 -3.63 -22.34
N VAL A 63 -25.15 -3.44 -23.63
CA VAL A 63 -24.21 -2.84 -24.60
C VAL A 63 -24.42 -1.34 -24.57
N SER A 64 -23.36 -0.57 -24.32
CA SER A 64 -23.41 0.89 -24.35
C SER A 64 -23.54 1.40 -25.79
N ALA A 65 -24.42 2.37 -26.01
CA ALA A 65 -24.51 3.14 -27.24
C ALA A 65 -23.39 4.20 -27.31
N GLU A 66 -23.09 4.73 -28.51
CA GLU A 66 -22.06 5.79 -28.69
C GLU A 66 -22.34 7.04 -27.85
N ASP A 67 -23.61 7.35 -27.58
CA ASP A 67 -24.03 8.52 -26.81
C ASP A 67 -24.23 8.23 -25.30
N ASP A 68 -23.97 7.01 -24.83
CA ASP A 68 -24.11 6.67 -23.42
C ASP A 68 -22.94 7.27 -22.60
N ASP A 69 -23.28 8.08 -21.59
CA ASP A 69 -22.30 8.61 -20.65
C ASP A 69 -21.97 7.58 -19.55
N LEU A 70 -20.92 6.79 -19.81
CA LEU A 70 -20.42 5.79 -18.88
C LEU A 70 -19.99 6.40 -17.54
N LEU A 71 -19.43 7.62 -17.55
CA LEU A 71 -18.97 8.25 -16.31
C LEU A 71 -20.17 8.62 -15.43
N SER A 72 -21.22 9.17 -16.04
CA SER A 72 -22.44 9.50 -15.32
C SER A 72 -23.18 8.26 -14.81
N GLU A 73 -23.10 7.12 -15.53
CA GLU A 73 -23.65 5.83 -15.08
C GLU A 73 -22.88 5.27 -13.86
N MET A 74 -21.55 5.37 -13.84
CA MET A 74 -20.74 4.85 -12.72
C MET A 74 -20.82 5.67 -11.44
N LEU A 75 -21.23 6.94 -11.54
CA LEU A 75 -21.32 7.88 -10.42
C LEU A 75 -22.72 7.98 -9.79
N SER A 76 -23.73 7.28 -10.33
CA SER A 76 -25.11 7.24 -9.80
C SER A 76 -25.31 6.11 -8.80
#